data_AF-A0A968QQ06-F1
#
_entry.id   AF-A0A968QQ06-F1
#
_cell.length_a   1.000
_cell.length_b   1.000
_cell.length_c   1.000
_cell.angle_alpha   90.00
_cell.angle_beta   90.00
_cell.angle_gamma   90.00
#
_symmetry.space_group_name_H-M   'P 1'
#
loop_
_entity.id
_entity.type
_entity.pdbx_description
1 polymer ?
#
loop_
_entity_poly.entity_id
_entity_poly.type
_entity_poly.pdbx_seq_one_letter_code
_entity_poly.pdbx_strand_id
1 'polypeptide(L)'
;MKIPYFFIMSSFLFISPLYADGTHPIGIKLDGTVGTAGKIDLQGPDYQIRAELGKQVGSNLIHSFEQFNIHASESATFSVRHR
;
A
#
# COMPACT_ATOMS: atom_id res chain seq x y z
N MET A 1 34.47 12.84 -46.30
CA MET A 1 34.51 12.17 -44.98
C MET A 1 33.18 12.47 -44.29
N LYS A 2 32.20 11.56 -44.36
CA LYS A 2 30.84 11.78 -43.85
C LYS A 2 30.77 11.19 -42.44
N ILE A 3 30.66 12.03 -41.43
CA ILE A 3 30.46 11.62 -40.04
C ILE A 3 29.03 11.04 -39.97
N PRO A 4 28.83 9.74 -39.68
CA PRO A 4 27.49 9.19 -39.65
C PRO A 4 26.77 9.67 -38.40
N TYR A 5 25.66 10.38 -38.59
CA TYR A 5 24.70 10.86 -37.58
C TYR A 5 24.06 9.75 -36.72
N PHE A 6 24.53 8.50 -36.86
CA PHE A 6 24.06 7.34 -36.11
C PHE A 6 24.29 7.45 -34.59
N PHE A 7 25.16 8.36 -34.15
CA PHE A 7 25.42 8.58 -32.72
C PHE A 7 24.46 9.55 -32.01
N ILE A 8 23.58 10.26 -32.73
CA ILE A 8 22.71 11.28 -32.11
C ILE A 8 21.33 10.71 -31.72
N MET A 9 21.00 9.48 -32.12
CA MET A 9 19.70 8.84 -31.87
C MET A 9 19.78 7.66 -30.90
N SER A 10 20.58 7.76 -29.82
CA SER A 10 20.64 6.69 -28.81
C SER A 10 20.80 7.17 -27.37
N SER A 11 20.38 8.40 -27.05
CA SER A 11 20.40 8.84 -25.65
C SER A 11 19.22 9.73 -25.29
N PHE A 12 18.01 9.23 -25.57
CA PHE A 12 16.79 9.64 -24.87
C PHE A 12 15.96 8.38 -24.56
N LEU A 13 16.60 7.39 -23.94
CA LEU A 13 15.87 6.35 -23.23
C LEU A 13 15.43 6.94 -21.90
N PHE A 14 14.17 7.37 -21.88
CA PHE A 14 13.29 7.49 -20.73
C PHE A 14 13.90 6.98 -19.42
N ILE A 15 14.49 7.86 -18.62
CA ILE A 15 14.57 7.62 -17.17
C ILE A 15 13.18 7.97 -16.65
N SER A 16 12.23 7.05 -16.85
CA SER A 16 10.98 7.05 -16.11
C SER A 16 11.32 7.15 -14.62
N PRO A 17 10.62 7.97 -13.82
CA PRO A 17 10.79 7.90 -12.38
C PRO A 17 10.43 6.48 -11.96
N LEU A 18 11.44 5.69 -11.59
CA LEU A 18 11.29 4.38 -10.95
C LEU A 18 10.85 4.62 -9.49
N TYR A 19 9.81 5.42 -9.30
CA TYR A 19 9.31 5.87 -8.01
C TYR A 19 7.80 5.70 -8.03
N ALA A 20 7.35 4.46 -7.94
CA ALA A 20 6.00 4.19 -7.46
C ALA A 20 6.02 3.16 -6.33
N ASP A 21 6.98 2.21 -6.34
CA ASP A 21 6.86 1.01 -5.49
C ASP A 21 8.10 0.65 -4.65
N GLY A 22 9.27 1.24 -4.92
CA GLY A 22 10.56 0.68 -4.44
C GLY A 22 11.08 1.18 -3.09
N THR A 23 10.53 2.26 -2.52
CA THR A 23 11.08 2.91 -1.30
C THR A 23 10.06 3.12 -0.18
N HIS A 24 8.81 2.72 -0.37
CA HIS A 24 7.78 2.86 0.66
C HIS A 24 7.69 1.57 1.49
N PRO A 25 7.42 1.66 2.81
CA PRO A 25 7.23 0.46 3.63
C PRO A 25 6.08 -0.39 3.09
N ILE A 26 6.30 -1.69 2.92
CA ILE A 26 5.30 -2.58 2.32
C ILE A 26 4.26 -2.99 3.38
N GLY A 27 3.00 -3.08 2.95
CA GLY A 27 1.90 -3.68 3.69
C GLY A 27 1.20 -2.78 4.71
N ILE A 28 0.43 -3.42 5.59
CA ILE A 28 -0.48 -2.76 6.53
C ILE A 28 -0.18 -3.23 7.95
N LYS A 29 0.05 -2.28 8.86
CA LYS A 29 0.30 -2.53 10.28
C LYS A 29 -0.65 -1.73 11.15
N LEU A 30 -1.34 -2.40 12.06
CA LEU A 30 -2.12 -1.76 13.12
C LEU A 30 -1.18 -1.23 14.21
N ASP A 31 -1.47 -0.05 14.75
CA ASP A 31 -0.68 0.56 15.83
C ASP A 31 -1.15 0.12 17.23
N GLY A 32 -2.31 -0.54 17.33
CA GLY A 32 -2.93 -0.99 18.57
C GLY A 32 -3.58 0.11 19.43
N THR A 33 -3.71 1.34 18.95
CA THR A 33 -4.34 2.44 19.72
C THR A 33 -5.87 2.39 19.68
N VAL A 34 -6.44 1.68 18.71
CA VAL A 34 -7.89 1.47 18.53
C VAL A 34 -8.21 -0.03 18.45
N GLY A 35 -9.37 -0.42 18.99
CA GLY A 35 -9.83 -1.80 19.00
C GLY A 35 -9.16 -2.66 20.09
N THR A 36 -9.30 -3.98 19.99
CA THR A 36 -8.68 -4.95 20.92
C THR A 36 -7.59 -5.79 20.27
N ALA A 37 -7.32 -5.58 18.97
CA ALA A 37 -6.35 -6.35 18.20
C ALA A 37 -4.89 -6.07 18.61
N GLY A 38 -4.60 -4.89 19.16
CA GLY A 38 -3.22 -4.47 19.45
C GLY A 38 -2.42 -4.21 18.17
N LYS A 39 -1.09 -4.25 18.28
CA LYS A 39 -0.20 -4.10 17.11
C LYS A 39 -0.19 -5.39 16.30
N ILE A 40 -0.56 -5.30 15.02
CA ILE A 40 -0.65 -6.45 14.12
C ILE A 40 -0.06 -6.07 12.76
N ASP A 41 0.77 -6.96 12.19
CA ASP A 41 1.22 -6.89 10.80
C ASP A 41 0.32 -7.78 9.93
N LEU A 42 -0.43 -7.19 9.00
CA LEU A 42 -1.35 -7.91 8.14
C LEU A 42 -0.59 -8.54 6.96
N GLN A 43 -0.84 -9.83 6.72
CA GLN A 43 -0.25 -10.55 5.60
C GLN A 43 -0.97 -10.18 4.30
N GLY A 44 -0.21 -9.71 3.29
CA GLY A 44 -0.70 -9.40 1.95
C GLY A 44 -0.67 -10.61 1.00
N PRO A 45 -0.97 -10.43 -0.30
CA PRO A 45 -1.35 -9.18 -0.96
C PRO A 45 -2.83 -8.80 -0.76
N ASP A 46 -3.66 -9.73 -0.28
CA ASP A 46 -5.10 -9.53 -0.07
C ASP A 46 -5.41 -9.30 1.41
N TYR A 47 -5.18 -8.07 1.88
CA TYR A 47 -5.36 -7.67 3.26
C TYR A 47 -6.83 -7.73 3.69
N GLN A 48 -7.11 -8.54 4.71
CA GLN A 48 -8.45 -8.67 5.30
C GLN A 48 -8.58 -7.80 6.54
N ILE A 49 -9.18 -6.61 6.39
CA ILE A 49 -9.37 -5.65 7.47
C ILE A 49 -10.77 -5.85 8.06
N ARG A 50 -10.86 -6.82 8.97
CA ARG A 50 -12.13 -7.20 9.59
C ARG A 50 -12.56 -6.20 10.66
N ALA A 51 -13.86 -6.15 10.95
CA ALA A 51 -14.41 -5.28 11.99
C ALA A 51 -13.81 -5.53 13.38
N GLU A 52 -13.39 -6.76 13.68
CA GLU A 52 -12.75 -7.12 14.97
C GLU A 52 -11.40 -6.45 15.19
N LEU A 53 -10.75 -6.01 14.10
CA LEU A 53 -9.48 -5.29 14.17
C LEU A 53 -9.66 -3.82 14.56
N GLY A 54 -10.88 -3.31 14.54
CA GLY A 54 -11.21 -1.93 14.84
C GLY A 54 -12.10 -1.79 16.08
N LYS A 55 -12.69 -0.62 16.23
CA LYS A 55 -13.67 -0.30 17.27
C LYS A 55 -14.90 0.35 16.64
N GLN A 56 -16.07 -0.18 16.98
CA GLN A 56 -17.33 0.43 16.62
C GLN A 56 -17.65 1.58 17.60
N VAL A 57 -17.92 2.78 17.09
CA VAL A 57 -18.40 3.95 17.85
C VAL A 57 -19.65 4.48 17.17
N GLY A 58 -20.82 4.17 17.75
CA GLY A 58 -22.10 4.44 17.11
C GLY A 58 -22.25 3.65 15.80
N SER A 59 -22.52 4.36 14.71
CA SER A 59 -22.58 3.77 13.36
C SER A 59 -21.22 3.66 12.66
N ASN A 60 -20.14 4.17 13.26
CA ASN A 60 -18.82 4.19 12.64
C ASN A 60 -17.96 3.01 13.09
N LEU A 61 -17.20 2.45 12.15
CA LEU A 61 -16.12 1.51 12.43
C LEU A 61 -14.79 2.24 12.25
N ILE A 62 -13.97 2.27 13.30
CA ILE A 62 -12.71 3.01 13.34
C ILE A 62 -11.55 2.02 13.47
N HIS A 63 -10.53 2.17 12.65
CA HIS A 63 -9.25 1.44 12.70
C HIS A 63 -8.10 2.44 12.86
N SER A 64 -6.98 2.00 13.45
CA SER A 64 -5.77 2.80 13.52
C SER A 64 -4.56 2.02 13.03
N PHE A 65 -3.70 2.71 12.29
CA PHE A 65 -2.61 2.12 11.52
C PHE A 65 -1.31 2.85 11.82
N GLU A 66 -0.26 2.08 12.09
CA GLU A 66 1.12 2.58 12.07
C GLU A 66 1.60 2.74 10.62
N GLN A 67 1.16 1.83 9.75
CA GLN A 67 1.50 1.79 8.34
C GLN A 67 0.28 1.31 7.55
N PHE A 68 -0.05 2.00 6.46
CA PHE A 68 -1.07 1.56 5.50
C PHE A 68 -0.59 1.87 4.10
N ASN A 69 0.04 0.90 3.44
CA ASN A 69 0.43 1.00 2.04
C ASN A 69 -0.17 -0.19 1.26
N ILE A 70 -0.57 0.10 0.02
CA ILE A 70 -1.10 -0.86 -0.95
C ILE A 70 -0.32 -0.66 -2.24
N HIS A 71 0.40 -1.67 -2.66
CA HIS A 71 1.22 -1.69 -3.87
C HIS A 71 0.39 -2.16 -5.07
N ALA A 72 0.97 -2.09 -6.27
CA ALA A 72 0.34 -2.65 -7.45
C ALA A 72 0.07 -4.16 -7.25
N SER A 73 -1.14 -4.61 -7.59
CA SER A 73 -1.61 -6.00 -7.39
C SER A 73 -1.94 -6.40 -5.94
N GLU A 74 -1.94 -5.45 -5.01
CA GLU A 74 -2.45 -5.67 -3.64
C GLU A 74 -3.89 -5.15 -3.49
N SER A 75 -4.62 -5.70 -2.52
CA SER A 75 -5.99 -5.31 -2.20
C SER A 75 -6.22 -5.24 -0.70
N ALA A 76 -7.04 -4.29 -0.25
CA ALA A 76 -7.49 -4.22 1.14
C ALA A 76 -9.02 -4.26 1.19
N THR A 77 -9.55 -5.33 1.79
CA THR A 77 -10.99 -5.54 1.93
C THR A 77 -11.43 -5.24 3.36
N PHE A 78 -12.32 -4.26 3.51
CA PHE A 78 -12.95 -3.96 4.78
C PHE A 78 -14.25 -4.74 4.93
N SER A 79 -14.34 -5.55 5.97
CA SER A 79 -15.55 -6.33 6.28
C SER A 79 -16.25 -5.77 7.52
N VAL A 80 -17.53 -5.44 7.39
CA VAL A 80 -18.39 -5.03 8.51
C VAL A 80 -19.10 -6.25 9.09
N ARG A 81 -19.44 -6.21 10.39
CA ARG A 81 -20.34 -7.22 10.96
C ARG A 81 -21.76 -6.97 10.47
N HIS A 82 -22.40 -8.00 9.91
CA HIS A 82 -23.84 -8.02 9.77
C HIS A 82 -24.45 -8.06 11.18
N ARG A 83 -25.37 -7.13 11.46
CA ARG A 83 -26.21 -7.14 12.66
C ARG A 83 -27.49 -7.89 12.40
#